data_AF-A0A1G0ZG41-F1
#
_entry.id   AF-A0A1G0ZG41-F1
#
_cell.length_a   1.000
_cell.length_b   1.000
_cell.length_c   1.000
_cell.angle_alpha   90.00
_cell.angle_beta   90.00
_cell.angle_gamma   90.00
#
_symmetry.space_group_name_H-M   'P 1'
#
loop_
_entity.id
_entity.type
_entity.pdbx_description
1 polymer ?
#
loop_
_entity_poly.entity_id
_entity_poly.type
_entity_poly.pdbx_seq_one_letter_code
_entity_poly.pdbx_strand_id
1 'polypeptide(L)'
;MTIDKEIKEMGHDLLQFAKSDADFTAQRGIVDDLFPYIYQASKRMSTRAISRWLEEVHDVKLSAVTIAKALRESNKYWELFWERIEPSARIFEEAHDVDMKDFLFDVQLFRGLRDGGGNVAVSGAAGYKEYQRACAVLNSEWFVFNKDVWTQCWGYMSEGEPEKVESDNDKKFTENASKGDKK
;
A
#
# COMPACT_ATOMS: atom_id res chain seq x y z
N MET A 1 10.20 -48.99 -7.36
CA MET A 1 10.51 -47.59 -7.01
C MET A 1 9.87 -47.35 -5.65
N THR A 2 10.60 -46.90 -4.64
CA THR A 2 10.08 -46.73 -3.27
C THR A 2 9.53 -45.31 -3.09
N ILE A 3 8.43 -45.18 -2.37
CA ILE A 3 7.76 -43.90 -2.05
C ILE A 3 8.76 -42.87 -1.48
N ASP A 4 9.73 -43.32 -0.69
CA ASP A 4 10.81 -42.48 -0.14
C ASP A 4 11.70 -41.82 -1.20
N LYS A 5 11.88 -42.46 -2.36
CA LYS A 5 12.66 -41.90 -3.46
C LYS A 5 11.88 -40.79 -4.16
N GLU A 6 10.59 -41.00 -4.39
CA GLU A 6 9.69 -40.03 -5.01
C GLU A 6 9.51 -38.77 -4.13
N ILE A 7 9.37 -38.93 -2.81
CA ILE A 7 9.28 -37.80 -1.87
C ILE A 7 10.57 -36.97 -1.86
N LYS A 8 11.74 -37.62 -1.91
CA LYS A 8 13.03 -36.92 -1.96
C LYS A 8 13.24 -36.18 -3.27
N GLU A 9 12.87 -36.77 -4.40
CA GLU A 9 12.92 -36.14 -5.71
C GLU A 9 12.00 -34.91 -5.76
N MET A 10 10.74 -35.02 -5.28
CA MET A 10 9.83 -33.88 -5.14
C MET A 10 10.39 -32.76 -4.25
N GLY A 11 11.06 -33.12 -3.15
CA GLY A 11 11.72 -32.16 -2.27
C GLY A 11 12.88 -31.42 -2.94
N HIS A 12 13.67 -32.10 -3.75
CA HIS A 12 14.76 -31.49 -4.51
C HIS A 12 14.24 -30.56 -5.61
N ASP A 13 13.20 -30.98 -6.34
CA ASP A 13 12.55 -30.15 -7.35
C ASP A 13 11.94 -28.90 -6.73
N LEU A 14 11.29 -29.01 -5.57
CA LEU A 14 10.77 -27.87 -4.82
C LEU A 14 11.88 -26.88 -4.42
N LEU A 15 13.02 -27.38 -3.92
CA LEU A 15 14.17 -26.55 -3.55
C LEU A 15 14.84 -25.88 -4.75
N GLN A 16 14.84 -26.54 -5.91
CA GLN A 16 15.36 -25.96 -7.15
C GLN A 16 14.40 -24.88 -7.68
N PHE A 17 13.09 -25.13 -7.61
CA PHE A 17 12.07 -24.16 -7.99
C PHE A 17 12.07 -22.92 -7.08
N ALA A 18 12.25 -23.11 -5.77
CA ALA A 18 12.39 -22.03 -4.79
C ALA A 18 13.72 -21.24 -4.90
N LYS A 19 14.69 -21.72 -5.69
CA LYS A 19 15.90 -20.94 -6.03
C LYS A 19 15.72 -20.11 -7.29
N SER A 20 14.80 -20.48 -8.17
CA SER A 20 14.39 -19.69 -9.34
C SER A 20 13.35 -18.61 -9.01
N ASP A 21 13.16 -18.30 -7.73
CA ASP A 21 12.11 -17.45 -7.11
C ASP A 21 12.24 -15.94 -7.41
N ALA A 22 12.74 -15.60 -8.60
CA ALA A 22 12.67 -14.28 -9.19
C ALA A 22 11.20 -13.81 -9.31
N ASP A 23 10.26 -14.75 -9.53
CA ASP A 23 8.83 -14.45 -9.65
C ASP A 23 8.19 -14.02 -8.33
N PHE A 24 8.57 -14.59 -7.19
CA PHE A 24 7.98 -14.23 -5.88
C PHE A 24 8.46 -12.86 -5.38
N THR A 25 9.73 -12.53 -5.60
CA THR A 25 10.28 -11.21 -5.25
C THR A 25 9.71 -10.11 -6.14
N ALA A 26 9.56 -10.38 -7.44
CA ALA A 26 8.89 -9.48 -8.38
C ALA A 26 7.41 -9.27 -8.00
N GLN A 27 6.69 -10.33 -7.59
CA GLN A 27 5.30 -10.20 -7.12
C GLN A 27 5.16 -9.32 -5.89
N ARG A 28 6.10 -9.33 -4.95
CA ARG A 28 6.05 -8.48 -3.76
C ARG A 28 6.12 -6.99 -4.14
N GLY A 29 7.05 -6.61 -5.02
CA GLY A 29 7.15 -5.25 -5.54
C GLY A 29 5.91 -4.83 -6.35
N ILE A 30 5.34 -5.74 -7.15
CA ILE A 30 4.11 -5.48 -7.90
C ILE A 30 2.93 -5.16 -6.98
N VAL A 31 2.81 -5.84 -5.83
CA VAL A 31 1.75 -5.52 -4.86
C VAL A 31 1.97 -4.12 -4.29
N ASP A 32 3.20 -3.76 -3.95
CA ASP A 32 3.53 -2.44 -3.39
C ASP A 32 3.13 -1.29 -4.34
N ASP A 33 3.33 -1.48 -5.65
CA ASP A 33 2.96 -0.49 -6.66
C ASP A 33 1.46 -0.48 -6.98
N LEU A 34 0.83 -1.65 -7.04
CA LEU A 34 -0.59 -1.78 -7.39
C LEU A 34 -1.53 -1.59 -6.21
N PHE A 35 -1.04 -1.54 -4.98
CA PHE A 35 -1.89 -1.62 -3.79
C PHE A 35 -3.02 -0.58 -3.74
N PRO A 36 -2.79 0.73 -3.99
CA PRO A 36 -3.88 1.71 -3.97
C PRO A 36 -4.99 1.40 -4.99
N TYR A 37 -4.61 0.87 -6.16
CA TYR A 37 -5.54 0.43 -7.20
C TYR A 37 -6.31 -0.83 -6.78
N ILE A 38 -5.61 -1.81 -6.20
CA ILE A 38 -6.21 -3.02 -5.64
C ILE A 38 -7.22 -2.65 -4.55
N TYR A 39 -6.87 -1.74 -3.64
CA TYR A 39 -7.75 -1.26 -2.59
C TYR A 39 -9.02 -0.66 -3.17
N GLN A 40 -8.90 0.29 -4.11
CA GLN A 40 -10.07 0.91 -4.74
C GLN A 40 -10.92 -0.10 -5.52
N ALA A 41 -10.30 -1.03 -6.25
CA ALA A 41 -11.00 -2.07 -6.98
C ALA A 41 -11.74 -3.05 -6.05
N SER A 42 -11.16 -3.37 -4.88
CA SER A 42 -11.73 -4.32 -3.91
C SER A 42 -13.10 -3.89 -3.38
N LYS A 43 -13.43 -2.60 -3.47
CA LYS A 43 -14.76 -2.07 -3.11
C LYS A 43 -15.88 -2.55 -4.04
N ARG A 44 -15.53 -3.05 -5.23
CA ARG A 44 -16.48 -3.48 -6.28
C ARG A 44 -16.19 -4.86 -6.83
N MET A 45 -14.99 -5.40 -6.60
CA MET A 45 -14.52 -6.68 -7.10
C MET A 45 -14.00 -7.55 -5.96
N SER A 46 -14.31 -8.86 -6.01
CA SER A 46 -13.69 -9.81 -5.10
C SER A 46 -12.19 -9.98 -5.41
N THR A 47 -11.40 -10.41 -4.42
CA THR A 47 -9.96 -10.67 -4.60
C THR A 47 -9.68 -11.71 -5.69
N ARG A 48 -10.57 -12.69 -5.86
CA ARG A 48 -10.51 -13.67 -6.96
C ARG A 48 -10.75 -13.02 -8.32
N ALA A 49 -11.69 -12.09 -8.41
CA ALA A 49 -11.96 -11.37 -9.65
C ALA A 49 -10.80 -10.46 -10.03
N ILE A 50 -10.18 -9.77 -9.06
CA ILE A 50 -9.00 -8.92 -9.29
C ILE A 50 -7.81 -9.79 -9.75
N SER A 51 -7.54 -10.89 -9.03
CA SER A 51 -6.48 -11.85 -9.38
C SER A 51 -6.63 -12.38 -10.81
N ARG A 52 -7.83 -12.83 -11.16
CA ARG A 52 -8.15 -13.32 -12.51
C ARG A 52 -7.99 -12.23 -13.57
N TRP A 53 -8.44 -11.01 -13.30
CA TRP A 53 -8.31 -9.90 -14.25
C TRP A 53 -6.85 -9.51 -14.49
N LEU A 54 -6.03 -9.44 -13.43
CA LEU A 54 -4.60 -9.17 -13.54
C LEU A 54 -3.89 -10.22 -14.41
N GLU A 55 -4.22 -11.50 -14.22
CA GLU A 55 -3.63 -12.58 -15.00
C GLU A 55 -4.14 -12.60 -16.44
N GLU A 56 -5.46 -12.58 -16.67
CA GLU A 56 -6.05 -12.74 -18.00
C GLU A 56 -5.83 -11.52 -18.91
N VAL A 57 -5.80 -10.30 -18.36
CA VAL A 57 -5.74 -9.06 -19.16
C VAL A 57 -4.32 -8.50 -19.21
N HIS A 58 -3.53 -8.67 -18.15
CA HIS A 58 -2.23 -8.02 -17.99
C HIS A 58 -1.05 -9.00 -17.83
N ASP A 59 -1.29 -10.32 -17.85
CA ASP A 59 -0.27 -11.36 -17.60
C ASP A 59 0.46 -11.17 -16.25
N VAL A 60 -0.22 -10.53 -15.28
CA VAL A 60 0.30 -10.30 -13.93
C VAL A 60 -0.24 -11.39 -13.01
N LYS A 61 0.63 -12.33 -12.65
CA LYS A 61 0.31 -13.40 -11.70
C LYS A 61 0.33 -12.88 -10.28
N LEU A 62 -0.84 -12.49 -9.76
CA LEU A 62 -1.02 -12.13 -8.37
C LEU A 62 -2.16 -12.93 -7.76
N SER A 63 -1.86 -13.77 -6.77
CA SER A 63 -2.86 -14.65 -6.17
C SER A 63 -3.92 -13.88 -5.37
N ALA A 64 -5.15 -14.38 -5.39
CA ALA A 64 -6.24 -13.84 -4.56
C ALA A 64 -5.92 -13.86 -3.05
N VAL A 65 -5.09 -14.81 -2.59
CA VAL A 65 -4.63 -14.90 -1.20
C VAL A 65 -3.66 -13.77 -0.87
N THR A 66 -2.71 -13.49 -1.79
CA THR A 66 -1.76 -12.38 -1.65
C THR A 66 -2.51 -11.03 -1.60
N ILE A 67 -3.49 -10.84 -2.48
CA ILE A 67 -4.35 -9.64 -2.47
C ILE A 67 -5.11 -9.52 -1.15
N ALA A 68 -5.73 -10.61 -0.68
CA ALA A 68 -6.47 -10.60 0.59
C ALA A 68 -5.57 -10.29 1.79
N LYS A 69 -4.33 -10.81 1.78
CA LYS A 69 -3.32 -10.48 2.80
C LYS A 69 -2.94 -9.02 2.73
N ALA A 70 -2.68 -8.48 1.54
CA ALA A 70 -2.30 -7.09 1.35
C ALA A 70 -3.38 -6.12 1.86
N LEU A 71 -4.65 -6.40 1.56
CA LEU A 71 -5.79 -5.60 2.04
C LEU A 71 -5.96 -5.64 3.57
N ARG A 72 -5.55 -6.74 4.21
CA ARG A 72 -5.61 -6.90 5.67
C ARG A 72 -4.44 -6.24 6.39
N GLU A 73 -3.24 -6.36 5.81
CA GLU A 73 -1.98 -5.83 6.32
C GLU A 73 -1.60 -4.57 5.53
N SER A 74 -2.52 -3.61 5.44
CA SER A 74 -2.46 -2.49 4.50
C SER A 74 -1.45 -1.41 4.85
N ASN A 75 -1.07 -1.28 6.12
CA ASN A 75 -0.31 -0.13 6.63
C ASN A 75 0.97 0.15 5.84
N LYS A 76 1.82 -0.87 5.69
CA LYS A 76 3.09 -0.74 4.96
C LYS A 76 2.90 -0.30 3.51
N TYR A 77 1.78 -0.68 2.89
CA TYR A 77 1.52 -0.33 1.49
C TYR A 77 1.00 1.10 1.37
N TRP A 78 0.24 1.58 2.35
CA TRP A 78 -0.13 2.98 2.44
C TRP A 78 1.07 3.88 2.74
N GLU A 79 1.98 3.43 3.61
CA GLU A 79 3.25 4.10 3.90
C GLU A 79 4.10 4.22 2.63
N LEU A 80 4.35 3.11 1.93
CA LEU A 80 5.09 3.12 0.65
C LEU A 80 4.41 3.99 -0.41
N PHE A 81 3.07 3.99 -0.48
CA PHE A 81 2.37 4.88 -1.40
C PHE A 81 2.57 6.34 -1.01
N TRP A 82 2.47 6.66 0.27
CA TRP A 82 2.64 8.01 0.79
C TRP A 82 4.06 8.53 0.59
N GLU A 83 5.09 7.72 0.81
CA GLU A 83 6.50 8.07 0.56
C GLU A 83 6.75 8.53 -0.89
N ARG A 84 5.98 8.02 -1.86
CA ARG A 84 6.05 8.47 -3.27
C ARG A 84 5.37 9.82 -3.49
N ILE A 85 4.29 10.10 -2.75
CA ILE A 85 3.44 11.28 -2.94
C ILE A 85 3.92 12.49 -2.13
N GLU A 86 4.31 12.27 -0.89
CA GLU A 86 4.66 13.31 0.09
C GLU A 86 5.68 14.32 -0.43
N PRO A 87 6.80 13.91 -1.07
CA PRO A 87 7.79 14.88 -1.54
C PRO A 87 7.20 15.85 -2.57
N SER A 88 6.35 15.35 -3.47
CA SER A 88 5.67 16.17 -4.48
C SER A 88 4.63 17.08 -3.82
N ALA A 89 3.92 16.60 -2.80
CA ALA A 89 2.99 17.41 -2.03
C ALA A 89 3.70 18.55 -1.29
N ARG A 90 4.85 18.30 -0.66
CA ARG A 90 5.64 19.33 0.03
C ARG A 90 6.13 20.44 -0.90
N ILE A 91 6.61 20.08 -2.09
CA ILE A 91 7.01 21.06 -3.11
C ILE A 91 5.82 21.94 -3.52
N PHE A 92 4.62 21.35 -3.63
CA PHE A 92 3.42 22.10 -3.99
C PHE A 92 2.95 23.03 -2.85
N GLU A 93 2.96 22.53 -1.61
CA GLU A 93 2.68 23.30 -0.39
C GLU A 93 3.58 24.54 -0.30
N GLU A 94 4.90 24.37 -0.42
CA GLU A 94 5.86 25.46 -0.38
C GLU A 94 5.65 26.48 -1.52
N ALA A 95 5.35 25.99 -2.73
CA ALA A 95 5.14 26.85 -3.90
C ALA A 95 3.90 27.75 -3.81
N HIS A 96 2.89 27.33 -3.03
CA HIS A 96 1.59 28.00 -2.97
C HIS A 96 1.24 28.58 -1.60
N ASP A 97 2.04 28.29 -0.56
CA ASP A 97 1.77 28.68 0.82
C ASP A 97 0.39 28.20 1.29
N VAL A 98 0.07 26.94 0.96
CA VAL A 98 -1.21 26.28 1.30
C VAL A 98 -0.91 24.95 1.97
N ASP A 99 -1.55 24.71 3.11
CA ASP A 99 -1.39 23.47 3.88
C ASP A 99 -1.69 22.24 3.00
N MET A 100 -0.82 21.25 3.10
CA MET A 100 -0.92 20.00 2.35
C MET A 100 -2.30 19.34 2.41
N LYS A 101 -2.94 19.36 3.59
CA LYS A 101 -4.23 18.73 3.81
C LYS A 101 -5.34 19.41 3.01
N ASP A 102 -5.23 20.71 2.75
CA ASP A 102 -6.28 21.46 2.08
C ASP A 102 -6.35 21.11 0.59
N PHE A 103 -5.20 21.03 -0.09
CA PHE A 103 -5.20 20.74 -1.53
C PHE A 103 -5.20 19.24 -1.86
N LEU A 104 -4.67 18.36 -1.01
CA LEU A 104 -4.66 16.91 -1.31
C LEU A 104 -6.07 16.30 -1.33
N PHE A 105 -7.04 16.92 -0.67
CA PHE A 105 -8.43 16.46 -0.66
C PHE A 105 -9.35 17.27 -1.59
N ASP A 106 -8.82 18.27 -2.28
CA ASP A 106 -9.56 19.13 -3.20
C ASP A 106 -8.81 19.29 -4.53
N VAL A 107 -9.20 18.46 -5.50
CA VAL A 107 -8.65 18.50 -6.86
C VAL A 107 -8.90 19.82 -7.56
N GLN A 108 -9.97 20.55 -7.23
CA GLN A 108 -10.26 21.85 -7.84
C GLN A 108 -9.36 22.92 -7.28
N LEU A 109 -9.14 22.93 -5.96
CA LEU A 109 -8.16 23.82 -5.32
C LEU A 109 -6.76 23.59 -5.90
N PHE A 110 -6.31 22.33 -5.97
CA PHE A 110 -5.02 21.98 -6.57
C PHE A 110 -4.89 22.48 -8.02
N ARG A 111 -5.91 22.25 -8.87
CA ARG A 111 -5.89 22.70 -10.28
C ARG A 111 -5.90 24.22 -10.39
N GLY A 112 -6.72 24.90 -9.59
CA GLY A 112 -6.80 26.36 -9.57
C GLY A 112 -5.46 27.00 -9.18
N LEU A 113 -4.81 26.48 -8.13
CA LEU A 113 -3.48 26.93 -7.70
C LEU A 113 -2.44 26.65 -8.79
N ARG A 114 -2.40 25.44 -9.34
CA ARG A 114 -1.47 25.06 -10.42
C ARG A 114 -1.58 25.98 -11.64
N ASP A 115 -2.81 26.24 -12.10
CA ASP A 115 -3.07 27.01 -13.31
C ASP A 115 -2.92 28.52 -13.07
N GLY A 116 -3.10 28.97 -11.83
CA GLY A 116 -2.90 30.36 -11.40
C GLY A 116 -1.42 30.80 -11.36
N GLY A 117 -0.48 29.84 -11.40
CA GLY A 117 0.95 30.11 -11.34
C GLY A 117 1.40 30.53 -9.93
N GLY A 118 1.90 29.58 -9.14
CA GLY A 118 2.37 29.84 -7.78
C GLY A 118 3.63 30.70 -7.71
N ASN A 119 4.15 30.91 -6.49
CA ASN A 119 5.39 31.63 -6.21
C ASN A 119 6.67 30.91 -6.70
N VAL A 120 6.53 29.98 -7.64
CA VAL A 120 7.60 29.16 -8.23
C VAL A 120 8.64 30.01 -8.98
N ALA A 121 8.31 31.25 -9.33
CA ALA A 121 9.23 32.20 -9.93
C ALA A 121 10.46 32.51 -9.06
N VAL A 122 10.38 32.31 -7.73
CA VAL A 122 11.45 32.62 -6.78
C VAL A 122 12.63 31.63 -6.85
N SER A 123 12.40 30.40 -7.33
CA SER A 123 13.41 29.32 -7.32
C SER A 123 14.13 29.11 -8.67
N GLY A 124 13.89 29.99 -9.65
CA GLY A 124 14.51 29.93 -10.97
C GLY A 124 14.07 28.71 -11.82
N ALA A 125 14.75 28.51 -12.95
CA ALA A 125 14.36 27.50 -13.95
C ALA A 125 14.45 26.05 -13.46
N ALA A 126 15.35 25.76 -12.52
CA ALA A 126 15.48 24.42 -11.93
C ALA A 126 14.32 24.12 -10.98
N GLY A 127 14.01 25.04 -10.06
CA GLY A 127 12.87 24.90 -9.15
C GLY A 127 11.54 24.82 -9.89
N TYR A 128 11.38 25.57 -10.99
CA TYR A 128 10.19 25.46 -11.83
C TYR A 128 10.01 24.08 -12.45
N LYS A 129 11.10 23.43 -12.91
CA LYS A 129 11.04 22.06 -13.43
C LYS A 129 10.69 21.04 -12.36
N GLU A 130 11.22 21.20 -11.16
CA GLU A 130 10.90 20.35 -10.02
C GLU A 130 9.43 20.48 -9.61
N TYR A 131 8.92 21.71 -9.52
CA TYR A 131 7.50 21.98 -9.32
C TYR A 131 6.60 21.34 -10.40
N GLN A 132 6.99 21.44 -11.67
CA GLN A 132 6.24 20.80 -12.77
C GLN A 132 6.20 19.27 -12.62
N ARG A 133 7.31 18.65 -12.19
CA ARG A 133 7.35 17.20 -11.92
C ARG A 133 6.45 16.84 -10.73
N ALA A 134 6.52 17.60 -9.65
CA ALA A 134 5.64 17.41 -8.49
C ALA A 134 4.15 17.49 -8.89
N CYS A 135 3.79 18.49 -9.69
CA CYS A 135 2.42 18.61 -10.22
C CYS A 135 2.02 17.43 -11.11
N ALA A 136 2.95 16.88 -11.89
CA ALA A 136 2.70 15.72 -12.73
C ALA A 136 2.42 14.49 -11.86
N VAL A 137 3.28 14.21 -10.86
CA VAL A 137 3.11 13.09 -9.91
C VAL A 137 1.77 13.21 -9.19
N LEU A 138 1.44 14.37 -8.62
CA LEU A 138 0.15 14.56 -7.92
C LEU A 138 -1.04 14.31 -8.86
N ASN A 139 -0.99 14.77 -10.11
CA ASN A 139 -2.05 14.53 -11.09
C ASN A 139 -2.19 13.05 -11.47
N SER A 140 -1.08 12.36 -11.75
CA SER A 140 -1.10 11.00 -12.30
C SER A 140 -1.17 9.91 -11.23
N GLU A 141 -0.75 10.21 -9.99
CA GLU A 141 -0.61 9.20 -8.94
C GLU A 141 -1.49 9.45 -7.73
N TRP A 142 -1.83 10.70 -7.39
CA TRP A 142 -2.73 10.98 -6.27
C TRP A 142 -4.17 11.22 -6.72
N PHE A 143 -4.39 12.17 -7.63
CA PHE A 143 -5.73 12.61 -8.04
C PHE A 143 -6.45 11.68 -9.02
N VAL A 144 -5.84 10.54 -9.37
CA VAL A 144 -6.52 9.44 -10.10
C VAL A 144 -7.46 8.63 -9.21
N PHE A 145 -7.24 8.67 -7.90
CA PHE A 145 -8.04 7.95 -6.93
C PHE A 145 -9.23 8.79 -6.45
N ASN A 146 -10.19 8.13 -5.82
CA ASN A 146 -11.31 8.81 -5.17
C ASN A 146 -10.98 9.18 -3.71
N LYS A 147 -11.90 9.93 -3.09
CA LYS A 147 -11.77 10.39 -1.71
C LYS A 147 -11.58 9.26 -0.69
N ASP A 148 -12.11 8.07 -0.92
CA ASP A 148 -11.94 6.93 0.00
C ASP A 148 -10.46 6.54 0.11
N VAL A 149 -9.75 6.42 -1.01
CA VAL A 149 -8.30 6.13 -1.02
C VAL A 149 -7.52 7.21 -0.30
N TRP A 150 -7.81 8.49 -0.59
CA TRP A 150 -7.12 9.61 0.04
C TRP A 150 -7.31 9.60 1.56
N THR A 151 -8.56 9.42 2.01
CA THR A 151 -8.88 9.38 3.44
C THR A 151 -8.23 8.20 4.13
N GLN A 152 -8.18 7.04 3.49
CA GLN A 152 -7.57 5.86 4.06
C GLN A 152 -6.06 6.04 4.19
N CYS A 153 -5.37 6.39 3.10
CA CYS A 153 -3.93 6.66 3.12
C CYS A 153 -3.56 7.72 4.15
N TRP A 154 -4.25 8.86 4.16
CA TRP A 154 -3.99 9.94 5.12
C TRP A 154 -4.29 9.52 6.57
N GLY A 155 -5.39 8.79 6.80
CA GLY A 155 -5.75 8.28 8.12
C GLY A 155 -4.61 7.47 8.74
N TYR A 156 -4.03 6.56 7.96
CA TYR A 156 -2.88 5.75 8.38
C TYR A 156 -1.61 6.56 8.69
N MET A 157 -1.41 7.70 8.01
CA MET A 157 -0.24 8.56 8.26
C MET A 157 -0.48 9.51 9.44
N SER A 158 -1.72 9.94 9.68
CA SER A 158 -2.08 10.86 10.76
C SER A 158 -2.26 10.18 12.12
N GLU A 159 -2.69 8.91 12.10
CA GLU A 159 -2.82 8.05 13.27
C GLU A 159 -1.59 7.14 13.32
N GLY A 160 -0.47 7.67 13.82
CA GLY A 160 0.76 6.89 13.99
C GLY A 160 0.49 5.62 14.80
N GLU A 161 0.78 4.47 14.19
CA GLU A 161 0.56 3.09 14.66
C GLU A 161 -0.88 2.75 15.07
N PRO A 162 -1.55 1.78 14.42
CA PRO A 162 -2.68 1.15 15.08
C PRO A 162 -2.15 0.44 16.32
N GLU A 163 -2.64 0.84 17.49
CA GLU A 163 -2.55 0.02 18.70
C GLU A 163 -2.91 -1.40 18.32
N LYS A 164 -2.01 -2.34 18.64
CA LYS A 164 -2.33 -3.76 18.60
C LYS A 164 -3.59 -3.94 19.43
N VAL A 165 -4.72 -4.16 18.77
CA VAL A 165 -5.90 -4.68 19.45
C VAL A 165 -5.52 -6.08 19.89
N GLU A 166 -5.00 -6.21 21.12
CA GLU A 166 -4.88 -7.48 21.80
C GLU A 166 -6.27 -8.11 21.78
N SER A 167 -6.41 -9.18 21.00
CA SER A 167 -7.64 -9.96 21.02
C SER A 167 -7.79 -10.54 22.42
N ASP A 168 -8.89 -10.19 23.09
CA ASP A 168 -9.26 -10.60 24.46
C ASP A 168 -9.52 -12.12 24.63
N ASN A 169 -8.93 -12.97 23.78
CA ASN A 169 -9.08 -14.43 23.82
C ASN A 169 -8.06 -15.16 24.71
N ASP A 170 -7.02 -14.50 25.22
CA ASP A 170 -6.00 -15.17 26.05
C ASP A 170 -6.23 -15.08 27.56
N LYS A 171 -7.29 -14.40 28.03
CA LYS A 171 -7.57 -14.26 29.49
C LYS A 171 -8.37 -15.40 30.13
N LYS A 172 -8.55 -16.55 29.47
CA LYS A 172 -9.40 -17.64 30.01
C LYS A 172 -8.74 -18.98 30.33
N PHE A 173 -7.41 -19.08 30.37
CA PHE A 173 -6.76 -20.37 30.68
C PHE A 173 -5.77 -20.41 31.86
N THR A 174 -5.66 -19.37 32.68
CA THR A 174 -4.73 -19.38 33.84
C THR A 174 -5.34 -18.79 35.12
N GLU A 175 -6.59 -19.10 35.44
CA GLU A 175 -7.11 -18.88 36.80
C GLU A 175 -8.06 -20.03 37.18
N ASN A 176 -7.50 -21.22 37.40
CA ASN A 176 -8.13 -22.31 38.17
C ASN A 176 -7.08 -23.34 38.59
N ALA A 177 -6.04 -22.90 39.30
CA ALA A 177 -5.18 -23.79 40.05
C ALA A 177 -4.49 -22.99 41.18
N SER A 178 -5.09 -23.04 42.37
CA SER A 178 -4.43 -22.95 43.69
C SER A 178 -5.27 -22.16 44.70
N LYS A 179 -6.34 -22.80 45.19
CA LYS A 179 -6.87 -22.57 46.54
C LYS A 179 -7.23 -23.93 47.16
N GLY A 180 -6.27 -24.45 47.90
CA GLY A 180 -6.28 -25.66 48.75
C GLY A 180 -4.81 -25.91 49.08
N ASP A 181 -4.31 -25.82 50.31
CA ASP A 181 -4.87 -26.38 51.52
C ASP A 181 -4.51 -25.57 52.78
N LYS A 182 -5.43 -25.68 53.74
CA LYS A 182 -5.28 -25.29 55.14
C LYS A 182 -4.24 -26.17 55.84
N LYS A 183 -3.46 -25.57 56.74
CA LYS A 183 -3.15 -26.18 58.03
C LYS A 183 -2.97 -25.11 59.09
#